data_AF-A0A8T4VK83-F1
#
_entry.id   AF-A0A8T4VK83-F1
#
_cell.length_a   1.000
_cell.length_b   1.000
_cell.length_c   1.000
_cell.angle_alpha   90.00
_cell.angle_beta   90.00
_cell.angle_gamma   90.00
#
_symmetry.space_group_name_H-M   'P 1'
#
loop_
_entity.id
_entity.type
_entity.pdbx_description
1 polymer ?
#
loop_
_entity_poly.entity_id
_entity_poly.type
_entity_poly.pdbx_seq_one_letter_code
_entity_poly.pdbx_strand_id
1 'polypeptide(L)'
;MVCLDWDNISLDEAFKRINIIENKEHIQTLLFETKHGFHVYLFFKREISPFENFRIREKYWDCPLRLQYSKARFETTGKDYDILFTMKSDFFEKLIRS
;
A
#
# COMPACT_ATOMS: atom_id res chain seq x y z
N MET A 1 -7.81 2.78 5.50
CA MET A 1 -6.85 3.02 4.41
C MET A 1 -5.88 1.85 4.38
N VAL A 2 -5.52 1.34 3.21
CA VAL A 2 -4.48 0.30 3.04
C VAL A 2 -3.41 0.87 2.15
N CYS A 3 -2.14 0.59 2.45
CA CYS A 3 -1.03 1.09 1.67
C CYS A 3 -0.21 -0.06 1.08
N LEU A 4 0.19 0.09 -0.17
CA LEU A 4 0.97 -0.88 -0.94
C LEU A 4 2.27 -0.24 -1.41
N ASP A 5 3.35 -1.00 -1.42
CA ASP A 5 4.61 -0.60 -2.05
C ASP A 5 4.95 -1.58 -3.19
N TRP A 6 5.15 -1.02 -4.38
CA TRP A 6 5.46 -1.73 -5.61
C TRP A 6 6.85 -1.34 -6.11
N ASP A 7 7.84 -2.12 -5.69
CA ASP A 7 9.22 -1.94 -6.12
C ASP A 7 9.45 -2.45 -7.56
N ASN A 8 10.32 -1.76 -8.31
CA ASN A 8 10.84 -2.19 -9.62
C ASN A 8 9.78 -2.47 -10.72
N ILE A 9 8.66 -1.76 -10.71
CA ILE A 9 7.67 -1.79 -11.80
C ILE A 9 7.69 -0.50 -12.61
N SER A 10 7.20 -0.54 -13.85
CA SER A 10 7.02 0.67 -14.67
C SER A 10 5.75 1.43 -14.27
N LEU A 11 5.67 2.72 -14.65
CA LEU A 11 4.48 3.54 -14.43
C LEU A 11 3.23 2.95 -15.12
N ASP A 12 3.39 2.44 -16.35
CA ASP A 12 2.30 1.81 -17.09
C ASP A 12 1.75 0.58 -16.37
N GLU A 13 2.63 -0.23 -15.77
CA GLU A 13 2.25 -1.38 -14.97
C GLU A 13 1.54 -0.94 -13.68
N ALA A 14 2.02 0.12 -13.02
CA ALA A 14 1.37 0.70 -11.85
C ALA A 14 -0.07 1.15 -12.17
N PHE A 15 -0.28 1.84 -13.29
CA PHE A 15 -1.62 2.25 -13.71
C PHE A 15 -2.53 1.06 -14.04
N LYS A 16 -2.03 0.00 -14.68
CA LYS A 16 -2.81 -1.22 -14.92
C LYS A 16 -3.27 -1.84 -13.60
N ARG A 17 -2.37 -1.97 -12.62
CA ARG A 17 -2.70 -2.52 -11.30
C ARG A 17 -3.73 -1.67 -10.55
N ILE A 18 -3.58 -0.35 -10.57
CA ILE A 18 -4.56 0.58 -10.00
C ILE A 18 -5.94 0.36 -10.61
N ASN A 19 -6.04 0.36 -11.94
CA ASN A 19 -7.32 0.20 -12.62
C ASN A 19 -7.97 -1.16 -12.26
N ILE A 20 -7.18 -2.22 -12.07
CA ILE A 20 -7.70 -3.52 -11.60
C ILE A 20 -8.26 -3.41 -10.18
N ILE A 21 -7.55 -2.73 -9.27
CA ILE A 21 -7.95 -2.58 -7.87
C ILE A 21 -9.21 -1.72 -7.76
N GLU A 22 -9.22 -0.53 -8.38
CA GLU A 22 -10.35 0.41 -8.35
C GLU A 22 -11.63 -0.24 -8.88
N ASN A 23 -11.54 -0.98 -9.98
CA ASN A 23 -12.70 -1.66 -10.57
C ASN A 23 -13.21 -2.84 -9.73
N LYS A 24 -12.31 -3.60 -9.08
CA LYS A 24 -12.71 -4.77 -8.29
C LYS A 24 -13.24 -4.40 -6.91
N GLU A 25 -12.67 -3.37 -6.28
CA GLU A 25 -12.98 -2.99 -4.90
C GLU A 25 -13.91 -1.78 -4.82
N HIS A 26 -14.17 -1.09 -5.94
CA HIS A 26 -14.97 0.13 -6.01
C HIS A 26 -14.48 1.24 -5.07
N ILE A 27 -13.16 1.45 -5.06
CA ILE A 27 -12.46 2.41 -4.20
C ILE A 27 -11.71 3.48 -5.02
N GLN A 28 -11.26 4.52 -4.33
CA GLN A 28 -10.32 5.50 -4.88
C GLN A 28 -8.88 5.11 -4.49
N THR A 29 -7.92 5.52 -5.30
CA THR A 29 -6.50 5.32 -5.02
C THR A 29 -5.68 6.59 -5.21
N LEU A 30 -4.60 6.72 -4.43
CA LEU A 30 -3.53 7.69 -4.72
C LEU A 30 -2.28 6.93 -5.12
N LEU A 31 -1.58 7.40 -6.15
CA LEU A 31 -0.29 6.86 -6.60
C LEU A 31 0.81 7.89 -6.42
N PHE A 32 1.88 7.49 -5.77
CA PHE A 32 3.08 8.28 -5.58
C PHE A 32 4.29 7.57 -6.16
N GLU A 33 5.18 8.33 -6.79
CA GLU A 33 6.47 7.85 -7.25
C GLU A 33 7.50 7.94 -6.12
N THR A 34 8.30 6.90 -5.96
CA THR A 34 9.39 6.81 -4.98
C THR A 34 10.71 6.47 -5.70
N LYS A 35 11.83 6.53 -4.97
CA LYS A 35 13.14 6.13 -5.51
C LYS A 35 13.23 4.68 -6.02
N HIS A 36 12.35 3.79 -5.54
CA HIS A 36 12.42 2.34 -5.79
C HIS A 36 11.26 1.82 -6.62
N GLY A 37 10.29 2.66 -6.95
CA GLY A 37 9.04 2.25 -7.59
C GLY A 37 7.89 3.14 -7.14
N PHE A 38 6.78 2.53 -6.70
CA PHE A 38 5.55 3.26 -6.43
C PHE A 38 4.93 2.94 -5.09
N HIS A 39 4.33 3.96 -4.50
CA HIS A 39 3.55 3.87 -3.30
C HIS A 39 2.07 4.12 -3.64
N VAL A 40 1.18 3.23 -3.20
CA VAL A 40 -0.24 3.30 -3.49
C VAL A 40 -1.07 3.32 -2.22
N TYR A 41 -1.99 4.28 -2.12
CA TYR A 41 -2.93 4.38 -1.01
C TYR A 41 -4.30 3.97 -1.51
N LEU A 42 -4.95 3.05 -0.79
CA LEU A 42 -6.27 2.49 -1.10
C LEU A 42 -7.31 3.02 -0.10
N PHE A 43 -8.33 3.72 -0.61
CA PHE A 43 -9.36 4.38 0.20
C PHE A 43 -10.67 3.60 0.22
N PHE A 44 -10.77 2.65 1.16
CA PHE A 44 -12.01 1.93 1.43
C PHE A 44 -12.99 2.81 2.21
N LYS A 45 -14.28 2.76 1.85
CA LYS A 45 -15.38 3.47 2.53
C LYS A 45 -15.78 2.86 3.89
N ARG A 46 -15.10 1.80 4.30
CA ARG A 46 -15.36 1.04 5.53
C ARG A 46 -14.06 0.87 6.30
N GLU A 47 -14.20 0.59 7.59
CA GLU A 47 -13.08 0.16 8.41
C GLU A 47 -12.50 -1.16 7.88
N ILE A 48 -11.18 -1.26 7.88
CA ILE A 48 -10.42 -2.43 7.46
C ILE A 48 -9.73 -2.98 8.69
N SER A 49 -10.04 -4.21 9.06
CA SER A 49 -9.36 -4.86 10.18
C SER A 49 -7.88 -5.15 9.84
N PRO A 50 -7.00 -5.36 10.84
CA PRO A 50 -5.59 -5.63 10.58
C PRO A 50 -5.37 -6.90 9.72
N PHE A 51 -6.11 -7.98 10.01
CA PHE A 51 -6.03 -9.22 9.23
C PHE A 51 -6.50 -9.04 7.79
N GLU A 52 -7.53 -8.23 7.60
CA GLU A 52 -8.01 -7.89 6.26
C GLU A 52 -7.02 -7.03 5.51
N ASN A 53 -6.39 -6.06 6.18
CA ASN A 53 -5.31 -5.26 5.62
C ASN A 53 -4.20 -6.16 5.06
N PHE A 54 -3.74 -7.14 5.85
CA PHE A 54 -2.73 -8.09 5.39
C PHE A 54 -3.16 -8.90 4.18
N ARG A 55 -4.41 -9.36 4.13
CA ARG A 55 -4.95 -10.10 2.98
C ARG A 55 -5.03 -9.23 1.74
N ILE A 56 -5.44 -7.96 1.87
CA ILE A 56 -5.49 -7.00 0.77
C ILE A 56 -4.09 -6.74 0.23
N ARG A 57 -3.10 -6.52 1.11
CA ARG A 57 -1.70 -6.31 0.73
C ARG A 57 -1.13 -7.50 -0.03
N GLU A 58 -1.38 -8.72 0.47
CA GLU A 58 -0.96 -9.96 -0.18
C GLU A 58 -1.63 -10.16 -1.54
N LYS A 59 -2.93 -9.88 -1.64
CA LYS A 59 -3.73 -9.96 -2.87
C LYS A 59 -3.24 -8.97 -3.95
N TYR A 60 -2.77 -7.79 -3.54
CA TYR A 60 -2.43 -6.69 -4.43
C TYR A 60 -0.94 -6.38 -4.50
N TRP A 61 -0.13 -7.43 -4.42
CA TRP A 61 1.30 -7.40 -4.77
C TRP A 61 2.14 -6.44 -3.93
N ASP A 62 1.77 -6.25 -2.66
CA ASP A 62 2.64 -5.52 -1.74
C ASP A 62 3.99 -6.23 -1.59
N CYS A 63 5.03 -5.45 -1.28
CA CYS A 63 6.37 -5.96 -1.04
C CYS A 63 6.34 -7.07 0.05
N PRO A 64 6.69 -8.34 -0.26
CA PRO A 64 6.52 -9.46 0.66
C PRO A 64 7.29 -9.28 1.98
N LEU A 65 8.49 -8.70 1.90
CA LEU A 65 9.33 -8.44 3.06
C LEU A 65 8.68 -7.41 4.00
N ARG A 66 8.06 -6.36 3.45
CA ARG A 66 7.31 -5.39 4.26
C ARG A 66 6.09 -5.99 4.91
N LEU A 67 5.34 -6.80 4.16
CA LEU A 67 4.20 -7.52 4.71
C LEU A 67 4.61 -8.44 5.86
N GLN A 68 5.74 -9.14 5.73
CA GLN A 68 6.29 -10.00 6.79
C GLN A 68 6.65 -9.19 8.06
N TYR A 69 7.37 -8.08 7.91
CA TYR A 69 7.70 -7.22 9.06
C TYR A 69 6.46 -6.63 9.73
N SER A 70 5.46 -6.24 8.94
CA SER A 70 4.19 -5.71 9.44
C SER A 70 3.40 -6.77 10.23
N LYS A 71 3.31 -8.01 9.71
CA LYS A 71 2.70 -9.15 10.41
C LYS A 71 3.40 -9.45 11.75
N ALA A 72 4.73 -9.62 11.74
CA ALA A 72 5.51 -9.92 12.96
C ALA A 72 5.39 -8.82 14.04
N ARG A 73 5.33 -7.55 13.61
CA ARG A 73 5.10 -6.42 14.51
C ARG A 73 3.71 -6.44 15.11
N PHE A 74 2.68 -6.70 14.31
CA PHE A 74 1.30 -6.78 14.78
C PHE A 74 1.15 -7.88 15.84
N GLU A 75 1.76 -9.04 15.63
CA GLU A 75 1.80 -10.12 16.62
C GLU A 75 2.45 -9.70 17.95
N THR A 76 3.47 -8.84 17.89
CA THR A 76 4.17 -8.37 19.09
C THR A 76 3.44 -7.24 19.81
N THR A 77 2.82 -6.33 19.08
CA THR A 77 2.34 -5.04 19.62
C THR A 77 0.82 -4.89 19.63
N GLY A 78 0.09 -5.72 18.90
CA GLY A 78 -1.34 -5.57 18.65
C GLY A 78 -1.70 -4.31 17.82
N LYS A 79 -0.70 -3.57 17.32
CA LYS A 79 -0.88 -2.33 16.57
C LYS A 79 -0.73 -2.59 15.07
N ASP A 80 -1.67 -2.08 14.30
CA ASP A 80 -1.79 -2.22 12.85
C ASP A 80 -1.13 -1.08 12.05
N TYR A 81 -0.54 -0.11 12.76
CA TYR A 81 0.20 0.98 12.15
C TYR A 81 1.50 0.49 11.51
N ASP A 82 1.61 0.72 10.20
CA ASP A 82 2.84 0.50 9.46
C ASP A 82 3.81 1.68 9.73
N ILE A 83 4.74 1.52 10.67
CA ILE A 83 5.65 2.61 11.10
C ILE A 83 6.62 3.06 10.00
N LEU A 84 6.81 2.26 8.94
CA LEU A 84 7.60 2.68 7.78
C LEU A 84 7.02 3.93 7.08
N PHE A 85 5.78 4.29 7.40
CA PHE A 85 5.07 5.46 6.89
C PHE A 85 5.27 6.69 7.77
N THR A 86 5.30 6.52 9.09
CA THR A 86 5.43 7.64 10.04
C THR A 86 6.82 8.25 10.01
N MET A 87 7.86 7.50 9.61
CA MET A 87 9.23 8.03 9.49
C MET A 87 9.61 8.55 8.09
N LYS A 88 8.73 8.45 7.10
CA LYS A 88 9.00 8.94 5.74
C LYS A 88 8.46 10.36 5.49
N SER A 89 8.35 11.19 6.53
CA SER A 89 8.05 12.63 6.36
C SER A 89 9.04 13.35 5.45
N ASP A 90 10.24 12.79 5.24
CA ASP A 90 11.34 13.42 4.52
C ASP A 90 11.55 12.84 3.11
N PHE A 91 10.74 11.86 2.68
CA PHE A 91 10.75 11.38 1.29
C PHE A 91 9.67 12.12 0.50
N PHE A 92 10.10 13.06 -0.34
CA PHE A 92 9.25 13.73 -1.32
C PHE A 92 8.63 12.68 -2.27
N GLU A 93 7.47 12.17 -1.91
CA GLU A 93 6.62 11.37 -2.76
C GLU A 93 5.94 12.30 -3.77
N LYS A 94 6.28 12.16 -5.05
CA LYS A 94 5.62 12.94 -6.10
C LYS A 94 4.26 12.31 -6.35
N LEU A 95 3.18 13.02 -6.03
CA LEU A 95 1.83 12.60 -6.40
C LEU A 95 1.73 12.51 -7.93
N ILE A 96 1.41 11.33 -8.42
CA ILE A 96 1.24 11.06 -9.85
C ILE A 96 -0.24 11.08 -10.24
N ARG A 97 -1.12 10.55 -9.36
CA ARG A 97 -2.55 10.40 -9.64
C ARG A 97 -3.37 10.37 -8.35
N SER A 98 -4.55 10.99 -8.42
CA SER A 98 -5.61 10.95 -7.41
C SER A 98 -6.93 10.45 -7.96
#